data_AF-A0A357A0K3-F1
#
_entry.id   AF-A0A357A0K3-F1
#
_cell.length_a   1.000
_cell.length_b   1.000
_cell.length_c   1.000
_cell.angle_alpha   90.00
_cell.angle_beta   90.00
_cell.angle_gamma   90.00
#
_symmetry.space_group_name_H-M   'P 1'
#
loop_
_entity.id
_entity.type
_entity.pdbx_description
1 polymer ?
#
loop_
_entity_poly.entity_id
_entity_poly.type
_entity_poly.pdbx_seq_one_letter_code
_entity_poly.pdbx_strand_id
1 'polypeptide(L)' 'FGRDLPESDCVYCGNCVAVCPTGALIGKTEWDMRNQDQWDENKISVTETVCSYCGVGCELKL' A
#
# COMPACT_ATOMS: atom_id res chain seq x y z
N PHE A 1 7.19 -8.04 21.20
CA PHE A 1 7.84 -7.24 20.15
C PHE A 1 9.25 -7.79 19.95
N GLY A 2 9.69 -8.05 18.72
CA GLY A 2 11.00 -8.69 18.44
C GLY A 2 10.95 -10.11 17.86
N ARG A 3 9.85 -10.48 17.19
CA ARG A 3 9.74 -11.71 16.38
C ARG A 3 9.71 -11.32 14.91
N ASP A 4 10.34 -12.11 14.04
CA ASP A 4 10.34 -11.84 12.61
C ASP A 4 8.94 -11.98 12.02
N LEU A 5 8.67 -11.32 10.89
CA LEU A 5 7.37 -11.32 10.22
C LEU A 5 6.78 -12.75 10.02
N PRO A 6 7.55 -13.75 9.58
CA PRO A 6 7.06 -15.13 9.43
C PRO A 6 6.67 -15.82 10.76
N GLU A 7 7.23 -15.37 11.88
CA GLU A 7 6.95 -15.91 13.22
C GLU A 7 5.86 -15.11 13.96
N SER A 8 5.34 -14.06 13.31
CA SER A 8 4.27 -13.23 13.82
C SER A 8 2.89 -13.71 13.35
N ASP A 9 1.82 -13.18 13.94
CA ASP A 9 0.44 -13.45 13.49
C ASP A 9 0.07 -12.69 12.20
N CYS A 10 1.07 -12.24 11.44
CA CYS A 10 0.87 -11.48 10.21
C CYS A 10 0.32 -12.39 9.10
N VAL A 11 -0.82 -11.98 8.53
CA VAL A 11 -1.46 -12.66 7.39
C VAL A 11 -1.10 -12.04 6.03
N TYR A 12 -0.11 -11.14 6.01
CA TYR A 12 0.36 -10.45 4.81
C TYR A 12 -0.73 -9.64 4.06
N CYS A 13 -1.70 -9.06 4.79
CA CYS A 13 -2.77 -8.25 4.18
C CYS A 13 -2.34 -6.85 3.72
N GLY A 14 -1.16 -6.37 4.14
CA GLY A 14 -0.61 -5.07 3.70
C GLY A 14 -1.22 -3.83 4.35
N ASN A 15 -2.21 -3.95 5.24
CA ASN A 15 -2.85 -2.79 5.89
C ASN A 15 -1.87 -1.90 6.67
N CYS A 16 -0.75 -2.46 7.16
CA CYS A 16 0.30 -1.71 7.82
C CYS A 16 0.97 -0.66 6.90
N VAL A 17 1.03 -0.91 5.60
CA VAL A 17 1.57 0.03 4.60
C VAL A 17 0.67 1.27 4.53
N ALA A 18 -0.65 1.07 4.43
CA ALA A 18 -1.62 2.16 4.28
C ALA A 18 -1.68 3.11 5.49
N VAL A 19 -1.36 2.62 6.69
CA VAL A 19 -1.39 3.42 7.93
C VAL A 19 -0.01 3.86 8.40
N CYS A 20 1.07 3.54 7.68
CA CYS A 20 2.43 3.85 8.11
C CYS A 20 2.68 5.36 8.06
N PRO A 21 2.86 6.05 9.21
CA PRO A 21 2.93 7.51 9.24
C PRO A 21 4.28 8.05 8.74
N THR A 22 5.32 7.22 8.74
CA THR A 22 6.69 7.62 8.38
C THR A 22 7.09 7.20 6.97
N GLY A 23 6.27 6.39 6.29
CA GLY A 23 6.66 5.77 5.02
C GLY A 23 7.77 4.71 5.15
N ALA A 24 8.05 4.20 6.36
CA ALA A 24 8.99 3.10 6.56
C ALA A 24 8.53 1.80 5.88
N LEU A 25 7.22 1.66 5.67
CA LEU A 25 6.62 0.58 4.90
C LEU A 25 5.96 1.16 3.65
N ILE A 26 6.29 0.63 2.49
CA ILE A 26 5.69 0.95 1.20
C ILE A 26 5.35 -0.34 0.44
N GLY A 27 4.52 -0.23 -0.60
CA GLY A 27 4.15 -1.38 -1.43
C GLY A 27 5.36 -1.98 -2.14
N LYS A 28 5.44 -3.31 -2.25
CA LYS A 28 6.59 -3.99 -2.86
C LYS A 28 6.86 -3.51 -4.29
N THR A 29 5.82 -3.40 -5.11
CA THR A 29 5.95 -2.93 -6.50
C THR A 29 6.54 -1.52 -6.58
N GLU A 30 6.04 -0.60 -5.75
CA GLU A 30 6.58 0.76 -5.67
C GLU A 30 8.05 0.74 -5.22
N TRP A 31 8.38 -0.03 -4.18
CA TRP A 31 9.75 -0.17 -3.69
C TRP A 31 10.70 -0.70 -4.77
N ASP A 32 10.29 -1.75 -5.48
CA ASP A 32 11.06 -2.35 -6.59
C ASP A 32 11.28 -1.34 -7.72
N MET A 33 10.24 -0.59 -8.10
CA MET A 33 10.33 0.46 -9.13
C MET A 33 11.24 1.62 -8.71
N ARG A 34 11.16 2.05 -7.45
CA ARG A 34 12.03 3.10 -6.90
C ARG A 34 13.51 2.66 -6.88
N ASN A 35 13.81 1.41 -6.52
CA ASN A 35 15.18 0.88 -6.55
C ASN A 35 15.76 0.69 -7.94
N GLN A 36 14.90 0.60 -8.96
CA GLN A 36 15.30 0.46 -10.36
C GLN A 36 15.27 1.79 -11.12
N ASP A 37 15.06 2.92 -10.43
CA ASP A 37 14.87 4.24 -11.03
C ASP A 37 13.77 4.30 -12.11
N GLN A 38 12.75 3.44 -11.99
CA GLN A 38 11.61 3.35 -12.90
C GLN A 38 10.35 4.04 -12.36
N TRP A 39 10.38 4.52 -11.12
CA TRP A 39 9.26 5.22 -10.51
C TRP A 39 9.16 6.65 -11.05
N ASP A 40 8.03 6.98 -11.67
CA ASP A 40 7.73 8.30 -12.21
C ASP A 40 6.36 8.77 -11.70
N GLU A 41 6.38 9.67 -10.72
CA GLU A 41 5.17 10.21 -10.08
C GLU A 41 4.29 10.98 -11.08
N ASN A 42 4.86 11.51 -12.16
CA ASN A 42 4.09 12.24 -13.18
C ASN A 42 3.22 11.31 -14.03
N LYS A 43 3.50 10.00 -14.04
CA LYS A 43 2.70 8.99 -14.74
C LYS A 43 1.54 8.45 -13.88
N ILE A 44 1.45 8.84 -12.61
CA ILE A 44 0.42 8.36 -11.68
C ILE A 44 -0.68 9.41 -11.59
N SER A 45 -1.90 9.03 -11.96
CA SER A 45 -3.08 9.88 -11.82
C SER A 45 -3.98 9.31 -10.73
N VAL A 46 -4.28 10.12 -9.71
CA VAL A 46 -5.21 9.73 -8.64
C VAL A 46 -6.62 10.16 -9.00
N THR A 47 -7.56 9.22 -8.92
CA THR A 47 -8.99 9.40 -9.18
C THR A 47 -9.78 9.03 -7.93
N GLU A 48 -10.64 9.94 -7.49
CA GLU A 48 -11.61 9.66 -6.42
C GLU A 48 -12.78 8.86 -6.98
N THR A 49 -13.08 7.71 -6.37
CA THR A 49 -14.09 6.78 -6.83
C THR A 49 -14.77 6.06 -5.67
N VAL A 50 -15.77 5.25 -5.96
CA VAL A 50 -16.54 4.49 -4.96
C VAL A 50 -16.21 3.00 -5.08
N CYS A 51 -15.90 2.38 -3.94
CA CYS A 51 -15.62 0.94 -3.86
C CYS A 51 -16.82 0.12 -4.34
N SER A 52 -16.68 -0.54 -5.48
CA SER A 52 -17.72 -1.42 -6.04
C SER A 52 -17.77 -2.79 -5.37
N TYR A 53 -16.83 -3.09 -4.47
CA TYR A 53 -16.77 -4.39 -3.77
C TYR A 53 -17.65 -4.42 -2.52
N CYS A 54 -17.72 -3.31 -1.77
CA CYS A 54 -18.54 -3.21 -0.57
C CYS A 54 -19.86 -2.46 -0.85
N GLY A 55 -20.99 -2.94 -0.31
CA GLY A 55 -22.30 -2.31 -0.50
C GLY A 55 -22.51 -0.98 0.25
N VAL A 56 -21.55 -0.57 1.08
CA VAL A 56 -21.60 0.67 1.86
C VAL A 56 -21.07 1.89 1.10
N GLY A 57 -20.48 1.69 -0.08
CA GLY A 57 -20.01 2.78 -0.94
C GLY A 57 -18.84 3.58 -0.35
N CYS A 58 -17.83 2.91 0.20
CA CYS A 58 -16.63 3.60 0.69
C CYS A 58 -15.94 4.41 -0.42
N GLU A 59 -15.47 5.61 -0.07
CA GLU A 59 -14.60 6.42 -0.92
C GLU A 59 -13.23 5.75 -1.07
N LEU A 60 -12.73 5.69 -2.31
CA LEU A 60 -11.39 5.20 -2.65
C LEU A 60 -10.66 6.24 -3.50
N LYS A 61 -9.34 6.26 -3.37
CA LYS A 61 -8.43 7.00 -4.25
C LYS A 61 -7.59 5.97 -5.01
N LEU A 62 -7.75 5.90 -6.32
CA LEU A 62 -7.08 4.96 -7.22
C LEU A 62 -6.14 5.68 -8.17
#